data_AF-A0A2W7B590-F1
#
_entry.id   AF-A0A2W7B590-F1
#
_cell.length_a   1.000
_cell.length_b   1.000
_cell.length_c   1.000
_cell.angle_alpha   90.00
_cell.angle_beta   90.00
_cell.angle_gamma   90.00
#
_symmetry.space_group_name_H-M   'P 1'
#
loop_
_entity.id
_entity.type
_entity.pdbx_description
1 polymer ?
#
loop_
_entity_poly.entity_id
_entity_poly.type
_entity_poly.pdbx_seq_one_letter_code
_entity_poly.pdbx_strand_id
1 'polypeptide(L)'
;MQQKIYETDWLASRPVFYNEMTHQVSFNINDVIDFRNLEFHEEGFNNFLDFGYSILEQTPIKNVKFLPHSSRLTIQDDGKFLIEQFRDPVEDWLEKISHEDDVWELLREAIQSWEDSVDGEIVIPTSGGYDSRILNLFIKDKSRIQSFTYGVSDNQSQSFEVINAQKISEILGTKWSQISLGDYHLFFDEWDKEFGVSVHAHGMYHIEFYQQIISKVRGNNPFLSGIVGDAWSGNVNIPEIRLASEIKLLSYSHGLNADSHYSYLNTKNNCLLENYYETNQEKLKFPIFRVVEAIRFKIVLLSYLLTIPQSFGFNPWSPFLIPEIALSMLTLPLDRKQNRIWQQDFFRKHGLDIESMKIRKSYQNNLNFQAWKRIPLQPLNTNLLANYIDLSYLEWINQELTQKTLIRKQLLELQCLPKIGGLLIRLRTNESHYRAYAAYLTLKPIEKVLSQSSC
;
A
#
# COMPACT_ATOMS: atom_id res chain seq x y z
N MET A 1 -30.30 23.51 3.42
CA MET A 1 -29.87 22.54 2.41
C MET A 1 -29.45 21.28 3.14
N GLN A 2 -29.48 20.09 2.52
CA GLN A 2 -28.99 18.88 3.20
C GLN A 2 -27.48 19.01 3.37
N GLN A 3 -27.01 19.03 4.62
CA GLN A 3 -25.61 19.18 4.96
C GLN A 3 -24.83 17.99 4.39
N LYS A 4 -23.84 18.24 3.53
CA LYS A 4 -22.95 17.18 3.04
C LYS A 4 -21.94 16.87 4.15
N ILE A 5 -21.90 15.60 4.55
CA ILE A 5 -21.06 15.08 5.62
C ILE A 5 -20.12 14.04 5.02
N TYR A 6 -18.83 14.14 5.35
CA TYR A 6 -17.80 13.17 5.00
C TYR A 6 -17.13 12.68 6.27
N GLU A 7 -16.88 11.38 6.38
CA GLU A 7 -16.29 10.77 7.58
C GLU A 7 -15.18 9.80 7.19
N THR A 8 -14.19 9.70 8.07
CA THR A 8 -13.12 8.70 8.04
C THR A 8 -13.29 7.72 9.20
N ASP A 9 -13.01 6.45 8.94
CA ASP A 9 -12.88 5.45 10.01
C ASP A 9 -11.61 5.68 10.84
N TRP A 10 -11.37 4.80 11.82
CA TRP A 10 -10.25 4.90 12.75
C TRP A 10 -8.86 4.80 12.11
N LEU A 11 -8.75 4.38 10.84
CA LEU A 11 -7.52 4.38 10.07
C LEU A 11 -7.51 5.41 8.95
N ALA A 12 -8.66 5.99 8.60
CA ALA A 12 -8.92 6.66 7.33
C ALA A 12 -8.72 5.72 6.12
N SER A 13 -9.24 4.49 6.19
CA SER A 13 -9.06 3.46 5.13
C SER A 13 -9.60 3.87 3.76
N ARG A 14 -10.55 4.82 3.74
CA ARG A 14 -11.02 5.54 2.56
C ARG A 14 -10.65 7.02 2.68
N PRO A 15 -9.61 7.49 1.98
CA PRO A 15 -9.19 8.89 2.04
C PRO A 15 -10.30 9.85 1.59
N VAL A 16 -10.42 10.97 2.29
CA VAL A 16 -11.30 12.10 1.91
C VAL A 16 -10.40 13.31 1.69
N PHE A 17 -10.36 13.81 0.47
CA PHE A 17 -9.59 14.99 0.10
C PHE A 17 -10.48 16.22 0.07
N TYR A 18 -9.91 17.36 0.44
CA TYR A 18 -10.61 18.64 0.38
C TYR A 18 -9.65 19.77 0.02
N ASN A 19 -10.21 20.83 -0.57
CA ASN A 19 -9.49 22.04 -0.91
C ASN A 19 -9.99 23.20 -0.04
N GLU A 20 -9.10 23.78 0.76
CA GLU A 20 -9.42 24.86 1.70
C GLU A 20 -9.84 26.17 1.02
N MET A 21 -9.46 26.36 -0.25
CA MET A 21 -9.77 27.57 -1.03
C MET A 21 -11.00 27.41 -1.91
N THR A 22 -11.16 26.28 -2.60
CA THR A 22 -12.30 26.06 -3.51
C THR A 22 -13.52 25.45 -2.80
N HIS A 23 -13.35 24.99 -1.56
CA HIS A 23 -14.34 24.29 -0.77
C HIS A 23 -14.86 22.98 -1.40
N GLN A 24 -14.10 22.40 -2.33
CA GLN A 24 -14.41 21.10 -2.91
C GLN A 24 -13.98 19.97 -1.97
N VAL A 25 -14.75 18.88 -1.96
CA VAL A 25 -14.50 17.67 -1.17
C VAL A 25 -14.81 16.44 -2.02
N SER A 26 -13.89 15.49 -2.09
CA SER A 26 -14.05 14.23 -2.85
C SER A 26 -13.26 13.08 -2.20
N PHE A 27 -13.56 11.86 -2.63
CA PHE A 27 -12.74 10.68 -2.32
C PHE A 27 -11.56 10.51 -3.29
N ASN A 28 -11.49 11.34 -4.34
CA ASN A 28 -10.40 11.37 -5.31
C ASN A 28 -9.72 12.74 -5.28
N ILE A 29 -8.38 12.75 -5.15
CA ILE A 29 -7.61 13.99 -5.06
C ILE A 29 -7.73 14.85 -6.33
N ASN A 30 -7.87 14.23 -7.50
CA ASN A 30 -7.94 14.95 -8.77
C ASN A 30 -9.18 15.84 -8.87
N ASP A 31 -10.25 15.51 -8.14
CA ASP A 31 -11.50 16.28 -8.15
C ASP A 31 -11.43 17.57 -7.32
N VAL A 32 -10.40 17.72 -6.47
CA VAL A 32 -10.25 18.87 -5.56
C VAL A 32 -9.05 19.75 -5.88
N ILE A 33 -8.18 19.34 -6.81
CA ILE A 33 -7.05 20.16 -7.26
C ILE A 33 -7.56 21.28 -8.17
N ASP A 34 -7.19 22.53 -7.85
CA ASP A 34 -7.38 23.65 -8.76
C ASP A 34 -6.20 23.74 -9.74
N PHE A 35 -6.31 23.04 -10.87
CA PHE A 35 -5.25 23.00 -11.89
C PHE A 35 -4.94 24.36 -12.51
N ARG A 36 -5.85 25.35 -12.43
CA ARG A 36 -5.63 26.70 -12.99
C ARG A 36 -4.72 27.55 -12.11
N ASN A 37 -4.69 27.27 -10.81
CA ASN A 37 -3.90 27.98 -9.81
C ASN A 37 -3.02 26.99 -9.01
N LEU A 38 -2.34 26.10 -9.74
CA LEU A 38 -1.54 25.04 -9.15
C LEU A 38 -0.30 25.62 -8.45
N GLU A 39 -0.22 25.40 -7.14
CA GLU A 39 0.97 25.67 -6.33
C GLU A 39 1.32 24.44 -5.50
N PHE A 40 2.61 24.15 -5.33
CA PHE A 40 3.05 23.10 -4.42
C PHE A 40 3.18 23.62 -3.00
N HIS A 41 2.79 22.79 -2.04
CA HIS A 41 3.13 22.96 -0.64
C HIS A 41 4.55 22.45 -0.41
N GLU A 42 5.49 23.31 0.03
CA GLU A 42 6.91 22.96 0.15
C GLU A 42 7.16 21.69 0.99
N GLU A 43 6.62 21.63 2.21
CA GLU A 43 6.78 20.46 3.09
C GLU A 43 6.03 19.22 2.60
N GLY A 44 4.75 19.34 2.22
CA GLY A 44 3.97 18.25 1.63
C GLY A 44 4.61 17.65 0.39
N PHE A 45 5.22 18.47 -0.46
CA PHE A 45 5.95 18.02 -1.65
C PHE A 45 7.20 17.23 -1.26
N ASN A 46 8.03 17.75 -0.35
CA ASN A 46 9.25 17.07 0.10
C ASN A 46 8.93 15.77 0.85
N ASN A 47 7.89 15.77 1.70
CA ASN A 47 7.39 14.56 2.34
C ASN A 47 6.90 13.54 1.30
N PHE A 48 6.19 13.97 0.26
CA PHE A 48 5.79 13.05 -0.80
C PHE A 48 6.99 12.45 -1.55
N LEU A 49 8.05 13.23 -1.79
CA LEU A 49 9.29 12.70 -2.37
C LEU A 49 9.91 11.63 -1.46
N ASP A 50 10.02 11.90 -0.16
CA ASP A 50 10.71 11.03 0.80
C ASP A 50 9.89 9.81 1.24
N PHE A 51 8.57 9.88 1.19
CA PHE A 51 7.68 8.80 1.62
C PHE A 51 7.07 8.06 0.42
N GLY A 52 6.92 8.73 -0.71
CA GLY A 52 6.22 8.21 -1.89
C GLY A 52 4.69 8.30 -1.78
N TYR A 53 4.15 8.97 -0.77
CA TYR A 53 2.71 9.20 -0.59
C TYR A 53 2.47 10.37 0.37
N SER A 54 1.27 10.94 0.33
CA SER A 54 0.85 12.02 1.22
C SER A 54 0.74 11.53 2.66
N ILE A 55 1.25 12.33 3.60
CA ILE A 55 1.26 12.04 5.05
C ILE A 55 0.85 13.29 5.82
N LEU A 56 0.50 13.12 7.10
CA LEU A 56 0.25 14.23 8.03
C LEU A 56 -0.81 15.22 7.53
N GLU A 57 -1.90 14.69 6.95
CA GLU A 57 -3.05 15.45 6.43
C GLU A 57 -2.71 16.40 5.26
N GLN A 58 -1.46 16.40 4.81
CA GLN A 58 -0.96 17.31 3.79
C GLN A 58 -0.64 16.55 2.49
N THR A 59 -1.11 17.09 1.37
CA THR A 59 -0.71 16.63 0.03
C THR A 59 0.41 17.52 -0.53
N PRO A 60 1.05 17.11 -1.64
CA PRO A 60 1.99 17.99 -2.36
C PRO A 60 1.38 19.28 -2.85
N ILE A 61 0.06 19.35 -3.05
CA ILE A 61 -0.61 20.51 -3.61
C ILE A 61 -1.06 21.44 -2.48
N LYS A 62 -0.74 22.72 -2.61
CA LYS A 62 -1.12 23.76 -1.64
C LYS A 62 -2.64 23.85 -1.55
N ASN A 63 -3.13 24.04 -0.33
CA ASN A 63 -4.56 24.07 0.03
C ASN A 63 -5.32 22.75 -0.16
N VAL A 64 -4.71 21.71 -0.74
CA VAL A 64 -5.31 20.37 -0.84
C VAL A 64 -4.80 19.52 0.31
N LYS A 65 -5.74 19.08 1.14
CA LYS A 65 -5.50 18.26 2.33
C LYS A 65 -6.32 16.99 2.28
N PHE A 66 -6.05 16.08 3.20
CA PHE A 66 -6.88 14.91 3.42
C PHE A 66 -7.30 14.82 4.89
N LEU A 67 -8.54 14.36 5.11
CA LEU A 67 -9.14 14.28 6.43
C LEU A 67 -8.38 13.27 7.31
N PRO A 68 -8.04 13.61 8.58
CA PRO A 68 -7.42 12.67 9.49
C PRO A 68 -8.35 11.50 9.79
N HIS A 69 -7.82 10.45 10.42
CA HIS A 69 -8.62 9.34 10.90
C HIS A 69 -9.62 9.80 11.97
N SER A 70 -10.65 8.98 12.20
CA SER A 70 -11.69 9.21 13.21
C SER A 70 -12.27 10.62 13.15
N SER A 71 -12.58 11.13 11.97
CA SER A 71 -12.94 12.55 11.83
C SER A 71 -14.12 12.75 10.89
N ARG A 72 -14.82 13.87 11.07
CA ARG A 72 -15.96 14.30 10.26
C ARG A 72 -15.70 15.67 9.68
N LEU A 73 -15.86 15.82 8.37
CA LEU A 73 -15.93 17.10 7.69
C LEU A 73 -17.37 17.43 7.37
N THR A 74 -17.77 18.62 7.79
CA THR A 74 -19.10 19.17 7.59
C THR A 74 -19.02 20.48 6.84
N ILE A 75 -19.76 20.61 5.74
CA ILE A 75 -19.85 21.87 4.98
C ILE A 75 -20.96 22.73 5.57
N GLN A 76 -20.61 23.91 6.08
CA GLN A 76 -21.55 24.87 6.68
C GLN A 76 -22.30 25.67 5.60
N ASP A 77 -23.40 26.33 5.98
CA ASP A 77 -24.22 27.14 5.07
C ASP A 77 -23.45 28.33 4.46
N ASP A 78 -22.39 28.80 5.13
CA ASP A 78 -21.50 29.87 4.63
C ASP A 78 -20.34 29.33 3.76
N GLY A 79 -20.32 28.03 3.47
CA GLY A 79 -19.30 27.34 2.68
C GLY A 79 -18.06 26.91 3.47
N LYS A 80 -17.94 27.27 4.75
CA LYS A 80 -16.77 26.86 5.56
C LYS A 80 -16.84 25.40 5.97
N PHE A 81 -15.65 24.84 6.19
CA PHE A 81 -15.51 23.50 6.75
C PHE A 81 -15.48 23.55 8.27
N LEU A 82 -16.25 22.66 8.88
CA LEU A 82 -16.07 22.25 10.27
C LEU A 82 -15.51 20.84 10.28
N ILE A 83 -14.30 20.68 10.81
CA ILE A 83 -13.67 19.38 11.03
C ILE A 83 -13.78 19.06 12.51
N GLU A 84 -14.44 17.94 12.81
CA GLU A 84 -14.58 17.39 14.15
C GLU A 84 -13.78 16.09 14.23
N GLN A 85 -12.88 15.98 15.22
CA GLN A 85 -12.14 14.76 15.50
C GLN A 85 -12.82 13.99 16.62
N PHE A 86 -13.14 12.72 16.36
CA PHE A 86 -13.68 11.78 17.32
C PHE A 86 -12.58 11.13 18.15
N ARG A 87 -13.01 10.52 19.25
CA ARG A 87 -12.12 9.74 20.12
C ARG A 87 -11.45 8.62 19.33
N ASP A 88 -10.15 8.49 19.49
CA ASP A 88 -9.37 7.42 18.88
C ASP A 88 -9.55 6.11 19.66
N PRO A 89 -10.08 5.03 19.06
CA PRO A 89 -10.27 3.75 19.76
C PRO A 89 -8.95 3.16 20.27
N VAL A 90 -7.80 3.51 19.70
CA VAL A 90 -6.48 2.98 20.13
C VAL A 90 -6.18 3.34 21.59
N GLU A 91 -6.66 4.48 22.06
CA GLU A 91 -6.41 4.97 23.43
C GLU A 91 -6.93 3.99 24.49
N ASP A 92 -8.04 3.31 24.22
CA ASP A 92 -8.63 2.33 25.13
C ASP A 92 -7.87 0.99 25.15
N TRP A 93 -6.81 0.83 24.35
CA TRP A 93 -6.09 -0.44 24.17
C TRP A 93 -4.60 -0.37 24.48
N LEU A 94 -4.03 0.81 24.75
CA LEU A 94 -2.59 1.00 24.93
C LEU A 94 -1.96 0.09 26.00
N GLU A 95 -2.73 -0.27 27.04
CA GLU A 95 -2.27 -1.09 28.17
C GLU A 95 -2.99 -2.44 28.28
N LYS A 96 -3.83 -2.79 27.30
CA LYS A 96 -4.57 -4.05 27.31
C LYS A 96 -3.68 -5.23 26.92
N ILE A 97 -4.05 -6.40 27.41
CA ILE A 97 -3.50 -7.69 26.98
C ILE A 97 -4.67 -8.59 26.58
N SER A 98 -4.61 -9.15 25.39
CA SER A 98 -5.65 -10.04 24.84
C SER A 98 -5.21 -11.51 24.88
N HIS A 99 -6.17 -12.42 24.72
CA HIS A 99 -5.90 -13.85 24.62
C HIS A 99 -6.07 -14.35 23.18
N GLU A 100 -5.27 -15.34 22.76
CA GLU A 100 -5.28 -15.84 21.38
C GLU A 100 -6.63 -16.43 20.98
N ASP A 101 -7.26 -17.19 21.87
CA ASP A 101 -8.55 -17.84 21.59
C ASP A 101 -9.65 -16.81 21.29
N ASP A 102 -9.68 -15.70 22.02
CA ASP A 102 -10.64 -14.61 21.80
C ASP A 102 -10.41 -13.96 20.42
N VAL A 103 -9.14 -13.73 20.05
CA VAL A 103 -8.79 -13.17 18.73
C VAL A 103 -9.24 -14.09 17.59
N TRP A 104 -9.03 -15.40 17.74
CA TRP A 104 -9.47 -16.37 16.75
C TRP A 104 -10.99 -16.47 16.64
N GLU A 105 -11.70 -16.38 17.78
CA GLU A 105 -13.16 -16.33 17.82
C GLU A 105 -13.69 -15.09 17.12
N LEU A 106 -13.15 -13.90 17.44
CA LEU A 106 -13.52 -12.63 16.78
C LEU A 106 -13.32 -12.68 15.27
N LEU A 107 -12.17 -13.17 14.80
CA LEU A 107 -11.88 -13.32 13.37
C LEU A 107 -12.88 -14.26 12.70
N ARG A 108 -13.11 -15.43 13.31
CA ARG A 108 -14.03 -16.44 12.78
C ARG A 108 -15.45 -15.89 12.68
N GLU A 109 -15.96 -15.28 13.76
CA GLU A 109 -17.31 -14.72 13.80
C GLU A 109 -17.51 -13.60 12.79
N ALA A 110 -16.56 -12.65 12.70
CA ALA A 110 -16.65 -11.55 11.76
C ALA A 110 -16.67 -12.04 10.29
N ILE A 111 -15.76 -12.95 9.93
CA ILE A 111 -15.68 -13.50 8.56
C ILE A 111 -16.93 -14.30 8.23
N GLN A 112 -17.44 -15.11 9.16
CA GLN A 112 -18.61 -15.95 8.93
C GLN A 112 -19.91 -15.15 8.90
N SER A 113 -20.04 -14.13 9.75
CA SER A 113 -21.17 -13.19 9.68
C SER A 113 -21.17 -12.42 8.37
N TRP A 114 -19.98 -12.02 7.88
CA TRP A 114 -19.87 -11.40 6.56
C TRP A 114 -20.24 -12.37 5.44
N GLU A 115 -19.74 -13.62 5.48
CA GLU A 115 -20.09 -14.67 4.51
C GLU A 115 -21.60 -14.93 4.43
N ASP A 116 -22.27 -14.96 5.57
CA ASP A 116 -23.72 -15.18 5.68
C ASP A 116 -24.52 -13.96 5.13
N SER A 117 -23.89 -12.78 5.01
CA SER A 117 -24.51 -11.54 4.51
C SER A 117 -24.37 -11.33 3.01
N VAL A 118 -23.59 -12.18 2.32
CA VAL A 118 -23.28 -12.04 0.90
C VAL A 118 -23.63 -13.31 0.12
N ASP A 119 -24.03 -13.14 -1.14
CA ASP A 119 -24.34 -14.25 -2.06
C ASP A 119 -23.28 -14.40 -3.15
N GLY A 120 -23.16 -15.62 -3.70
CA GLY A 120 -22.30 -15.91 -4.85
C GLY A 120 -20.88 -16.35 -4.49
N GLU A 121 -19.99 -16.35 -5.49
CA GLU A 121 -18.59 -16.75 -5.35
C GLU A 121 -17.80 -15.69 -4.56
N ILE A 122 -17.04 -16.13 -3.56
CA ILE A 122 -16.22 -15.28 -2.70
C ILE A 122 -14.82 -15.25 -3.27
N VAL A 123 -14.39 -14.06 -3.69
CA VAL A 123 -13.07 -13.85 -4.27
C VAL A 123 -12.06 -13.57 -3.18
N ILE A 124 -10.97 -14.34 -3.15
CA ILE A 124 -9.88 -14.15 -2.20
C ILE A 124 -8.55 -14.15 -2.96
N PRO A 125 -7.81 -13.03 -3.06
CA PRO A 125 -6.43 -13.06 -3.53
C PRO A 125 -5.57 -13.81 -2.52
N THR A 126 -5.20 -15.04 -2.86
CA THR A 126 -4.48 -15.92 -1.96
C THR A 126 -3.00 -15.85 -2.31
N SER A 127 -2.19 -15.18 -1.49
CA SER A 127 -0.72 -15.14 -1.67
C SER A 127 -0.01 -16.28 -0.92
N GLY A 128 -0.75 -17.00 -0.08
CA GLY A 128 -0.17 -17.92 0.88
C GLY A 128 0.51 -17.23 2.06
N GLY A 129 0.40 -15.91 2.20
CA GLY A 129 0.65 -15.23 3.47
C GLY A 129 -0.39 -15.60 4.53
N TYR A 130 -0.07 -15.33 5.80
CA TYR A 130 -0.92 -15.72 6.94
C TYR A 130 -2.32 -15.10 6.89
N ASP A 131 -2.43 -13.84 6.45
CA ASP A 131 -3.73 -13.15 6.38
C ASP A 131 -4.67 -13.87 5.39
N SER A 132 -4.20 -14.14 4.17
CA SER A 132 -4.98 -14.89 3.17
C SER A 132 -5.30 -16.32 3.61
N ARG A 133 -4.43 -16.98 4.39
CA ARG A 133 -4.71 -18.30 4.97
C ARG A 133 -5.86 -18.25 5.96
N ILE A 134 -5.88 -17.23 6.84
CA ILE A 134 -6.96 -17.00 7.81
C ILE A 134 -8.28 -16.82 7.08
N LEU A 135 -8.31 -15.96 6.06
CA LEU A 135 -9.51 -15.70 5.26
C LEU A 135 -10.05 -16.98 4.59
N ASN A 136 -9.18 -17.74 3.93
CA ASN A 136 -9.58 -19.00 3.31
C ASN A 136 -10.04 -20.03 4.35
N LEU A 137 -9.40 -20.08 5.52
CA LEU A 137 -9.73 -21.06 6.56
C LEU A 137 -11.08 -20.79 7.22
N PHE A 138 -11.46 -19.53 7.46
CA PHE A 138 -12.66 -19.22 8.25
C PHE A 138 -13.98 -19.15 7.48
N ILE A 139 -13.96 -19.03 6.16
CA ILE A 139 -15.15 -19.22 5.31
C ILE A 139 -15.73 -20.62 5.51
N LYS A 140 -17.02 -20.77 5.83
CA LYS A 140 -17.68 -22.06 6.05
C LYS A 140 -17.77 -22.86 4.76
N ASP A 141 -18.30 -22.27 3.70
CA ASP A 141 -18.51 -22.95 2.42
C ASP A 141 -17.31 -22.76 1.47
N LYS A 142 -16.38 -23.71 1.53
CA LYS A 142 -15.17 -23.73 0.68
C LYS A 142 -15.48 -23.77 -0.82
N SER A 143 -16.66 -24.26 -1.21
CA SER A 143 -17.04 -24.37 -2.63
C SER A 143 -17.33 -23.01 -3.27
N ARG A 144 -17.65 -22.00 -2.45
CA ARG A 144 -17.83 -20.61 -2.87
C ARG A 144 -16.52 -19.88 -3.09
N ILE A 145 -15.40 -20.36 -2.54
CA ILE A 145 -14.13 -19.67 -2.63
C ILE A 145 -13.54 -19.80 -4.04
N GLN A 146 -13.27 -18.66 -4.66
CA GLN A 146 -12.50 -18.54 -5.87
C GLN A 146 -11.21 -17.76 -5.59
N SER A 147 -10.11 -18.50 -5.47
CA SER A 147 -8.79 -17.92 -5.19
C SER A 147 -8.03 -17.58 -6.47
N PHE A 148 -7.30 -16.46 -6.43
CA PHE A 148 -6.39 -16.05 -7.50
C PHE A 148 -5.04 -15.61 -6.94
N THR A 149 -3.98 -15.89 -7.70
CA THR A 149 -2.61 -15.54 -7.30
C THR A 149 -1.78 -15.20 -8.53
N TYR A 150 -0.90 -14.20 -8.44
CA TYR A 150 0.14 -13.96 -9.44
C TYR A 150 1.52 -14.26 -8.86
N GLY A 151 2.50 -14.51 -9.74
CA GLY A 151 3.88 -14.78 -9.34
C GLY A 151 4.80 -13.62 -9.66
N VAL A 152 5.82 -13.40 -8.82
CA VAL A 152 6.78 -12.29 -8.97
C VAL A 152 8.18 -12.70 -9.45
N SER A 153 8.43 -14.00 -9.62
CA SER A 153 9.69 -14.56 -10.13
C SER A 153 9.74 -14.66 -11.66
N ASP A 154 10.93 -14.86 -12.23
CA ASP A 154 11.13 -15.07 -13.69
C ASP A 154 10.20 -16.14 -14.26
N ASN A 155 10.15 -17.30 -13.59
CA ASN A 155 9.10 -18.28 -13.83
C ASN A 155 8.01 -18.05 -12.78
N GLN A 156 6.97 -17.29 -13.15
CA GLN A 156 5.90 -16.90 -12.23
C GLN A 156 5.22 -18.12 -11.58
N SER A 157 5.07 -19.24 -12.30
CA SER A 157 4.48 -20.49 -11.77
C SER A 157 5.28 -21.11 -10.61
N GLN A 158 6.55 -20.74 -10.46
CA GLN A 158 7.44 -21.23 -9.40
C GLN A 158 7.59 -20.22 -8.26
N SER A 159 6.91 -19.07 -8.33
CA SER A 159 6.96 -18.07 -7.27
C SER A 159 6.41 -18.64 -5.97
N PHE A 160 6.99 -18.26 -4.85
CA PHE A 160 6.60 -18.82 -3.56
C PHE A 160 5.12 -18.57 -3.24
N GLU A 161 4.55 -17.43 -3.66
CA GLU A 161 3.14 -17.11 -3.46
C GLU A 161 2.24 -18.08 -4.22
N VAL A 162 2.55 -18.33 -5.50
CA VAL A 162 1.80 -19.24 -6.37
C VAL A 162 1.83 -20.66 -5.81
N ILE A 163 3.01 -21.17 -5.48
CA ILE A 163 3.18 -22.53 -4.93
C ILE A 163 2.46 -22.67 -3.60
N ASN A 164 2.57 -21.68 -2.71
CA ASN A 164 1.90 -21.71 -1.42
C ASN A 164 0.38 -21.66 -1.58
N ALA A 165 -0.13 -20.74 -2.40
CA ALA A 165 -1.56 -20.56 -2.62
C ALA A 165 -2.20 -21.81 -3.23
N GLN A 166 -1.56 -22.39 -4.25
CA GLN A 166 -2.00 -23.66 -4.83
C GLN A 166 -2.08 -24.75 -3.75
N LYS A 167 -1.05 -24.88 -2.91
CA LYS A 167 -1.03 -25.89 -1.84
C LYS A 167 -2.12 -25.67 -0.80
N ILE A 168 -2.38 -24.42 -0.41
CA ILE A 168 -3.47 -24.07 0.52
C ILE A 168 -4.82 -24.45 -0.09
N SER A 169 -5.03 -24.14 -1.36
CA SER A 169 -6.27 -24.47 -2.05
C SER A 169 -6.48 -25.98 -2.22
N GLU A 170 -5.41 -26.75 -2.44
CA GLU A 170 -5.45 -28.22 -2.41
C GLU A 170 -5.88 -28.76 -1.04
N ILE A 171 -5.29 -28.24 0.05
CA ILE A 171 -5.59 -28.68 1.42
C ILE A 171 -7.03 -28.36 1.80
N LEU A 172 -7.50 -27.16 1.45
CA LEU A 172 -8.83 -26.67 1.81
C LEU A 172 -9.93 -27.07 0.81
N GLY A 173 -9.58 -27.66 -0.33
CA GLY A 173 -10.54 -28.05 -1.37
C GLY A 173 -11.21 -26.86 -2.08
N THR A 174 -10.52 -25.73 -2.23
CA THR A 174 -11.05 -24.50 -2.84
C THR A 174 -10.66 -24.38 -4.31
N LYS A 175 -11.42 -23.62 -5.12
CA LYS A 175 -11.01 -23.31 -6.49
C LYS A 175 -9.85 -22.31 -6.48
N TRP A 176 -8.87 -22.52 -7.36
CA TRP A 176 -7.70 -21.67 -7.49
C TRP A 176 -7.28 -21.48 -8.95
N SER A 177 -6.75 -20.31 -9.28
CA SER A 177 -6.16 -20.03 -10.59
C SER A 177 -5.00 -19.04 -10.49
N GLN A 178 -3.92 -19.34 -11.22
CA GLN A 178 -2.84 -18.39 -11.40
C GLN A 178 -3.19 -17.32 -12.45
N ILE A 179 -2.76 -16.09 -12.20
CA ILE A 179 -2.81 -14.95 -13.14
C ILE A 179 -1.37 -14.55 -13.49
N SER A 180 -1.09 -14.40 -14.78
CA SER A 180 0.22 -13.95 -15.23
C SER A 180 0.22 -12.43 -15.41
N LEU A 181 1.26 -11.76 -14.93
CA LEU A 181 1.39 -10.30 -15.00
C LEU A 181 2.64 -9.89 -15.79
N GLY A 182 2.70 -8.64 -16.21
CA GLY A 182 3.90 -8.07 -16.83
C GLY A 182 3.64 -6.91 -17.78
N ASP A 183 2.38 -6.57 -18.04
CA ASP A 183 2.01 -5.44 -18.90
C ASP A 183 1.60 -4.20 -18.10
N TYR A 184 1.67 -4.24 -16.77
CA TYR A 184 1.07 -3.21 -15.94
C TYR A 184 1.65 -1.80 -16.05
N HIS A 185 2.81 -1.60 -16.67
CA HIS A 185 3.26 -0.24 -17.02
C HIS A 185 2.37 0.45 -18.06
N LEU A 186 1.45 -0.27 -18.71
CA LEU A 186 0.42 0.34 -19.55
C LEU A 186 -0.61 1.14 -18.73
N PHE A 187 -0.76 0.87 -17.43
CA PHE A 187 -1.84 1.44 -16.60
C PHE A 187 -1.41 2.65 -15.76
N PHE A 188 -0.37 3.39 -16.16
CA PHE A 188 0.00 4.62 -15.46
C PHE A 188 -1.12 5.66 -15.47
N ASP A 189 -1.90 5.73 -16.55
CA ASP A 189 -3.00 6.71 -16.70
C ASP A 189 -4.20 6.33 -15.85
N GLU A 190 -4.57 5.06 -15.82
CA GLU A 190 -5.62 4.54 -14.94
C GLU A 190 -5.24 4.71 -13.47
N TRP A 191 -4.00 4.43 -13.10
CA TRP A 191 -3.55 4.66 -11.72
C TRP A 191 -3.62 6.14 -11.32
N ASP A 192 -3.12 7.02 -12.18
CA ASP A 192 -3.13 8.46 -11.91
C ASP A 192 -4.56 9.02 -11.83
N LYS A 193 -5.50 8.51 -12.63
CA LYS A 193 -6.92 8.88 -12.52
C LYS A 193 -7.49 8.56 -11.14
N GLU A 194 -7.12 7.42 -10.55
CA GLU A 194 -7.67 6.98 -9.26
C GLU A 194 -6.99 7.67 -8.07
N PHE A 195 -5.66 7.85 -8.11
CA PHE A 195 -4.91 8.31 -6.93
C PHE A 195 -4.14 9.61 -7.13
N GLY A 196 -3.90 10.03 -8.37
CA GLY A 196 -3.13 11.24 -8.70
C GLY A 196 -1.84 11.36 -7.90
N VAL A 197 -1.56 12.57 -7.45
CA VAL A 197 -0.38 12.94 -6.64
C VAL A 197 -0.55 12.65 -5.13
N SER A 198 -1.51 11.81 -4.75
CA SER A 198 -1.64 11.38 -3.34
C SER A 198 -0.72 10.21 -2.99
N VAL A 199 -0.28 9.44 -3.99
CA VAL A 199 0.59 8.26 -3.86
C VAL A 199 1.53 8.18 -5.06
N HIS A 200 2.66 7.50 -4.92
CA HIS A 200 3.55 7.17 -6.02
C HIS A 200 2.82 6.29 -7.05
N ALA A 201 3.33 6.24 -8.27
CA ALA A 201 2.79 5.37 -9.31
C ALA A 201 3.26 3.92 -9.14
N HIS A 202 2.95 3.28 -8.00
CA HIS A 202 3.20 1.86 -7.76
C HIS A 202 1.92 1.14 -7.37
N GLY A 203 1.60 0.04 -8.04
CA GLY A 203 0.37 -0.75 -7.77
C GLY A 203 -0.43 -1.11 -9.02
N MET A 204 -0.01 -0.66 -10.22
CA MET A 204 -0.69 -0.94 -11.50
C MET A 204 -0.86 -2.44 -11.77
N TYR A 205 0.00 -3.29 -11.19
CA TYR A 205 -0.13 -4.74 -11.30
C TYR A 205 -1.46 -5.26 -10.71
N HIS A 206 -2.07 -4.53 -9.77
CA HIS A 206 -3.44 -4.81 -9.33
C HIS A 206 -4.46 -4.51 -10.42
N ILE A 207 -4.32 -3.43 -11.18
CA ILE A 207 -5.23 -3.12 -12.30
C ILE A 207 -5.18 -4.24 -13.34
N GLU A 208 -3.98 -4.65 -13.75
CA GLU A 208 -3.78 -5.80 -14.66
C GLU A 208 -4.41 -7.09 -14.09
N PHE A 209 -4.18 -7.35 -12.81
CA PHE A 209 -4.71 -8.52 -12.12
C PHE A 209 -6.24 -8.54 -12.11
N TYR A 210 -6.89 -7.47 -11.66
CA TYR A 210 -8.35 -7.42 -11.53
C TYR A 210 -9.05 -7.42 -12.89
N GLN A 211 -8.46 -6.78 -13.90
CA GLN A 211 -8.95 -6.86 -15.28
C GLN A 211 -9.00 -8.31 -15.80
N GLN A 212 -8.04 -9.15 -15.41
CA GLN A 212 -8.01 -10.56 -15.82
C GLN A 212 -8.99 -11.43 -15.03
N ILE A 213 -9.27 -11.14 -13.75
CA ILE A 213 -10.12 -12.01 -12.92
C ILE A 213 -11.61 -11.66 -12.96
N ILE A 214 -12.00 -10.42 -13.27
CA ILE A 214 -13.43 -10.03 -13.26
C ILE A 214 -14.28 -10.88 -14.21
N SER A 215 -13.70 -11.31 -15.35
CA SER A 215 -14.37 -12.20 -16.31
C SER A 215 -14.45 -13.67 -15.87
N LYS A 216 -13.74 -14.04 -14.79
CA LYS A 216 -13.62 -15.41 -14.28
C LYS A 216 -14.50 -15.69 -13.06
N VAL A 217 -15.19 -14.69 -12.54
CA VAL A 217 -16.02 -14.79 -11.33
C VAL A 217 -17.50 -14.56 -11.67
N ARG A 218 -18.40 -15.14 -10.88
CA ARG A 218 -19.84 -15.01 -11.05
C ARG A 218 -20.53 -14.54 -9.77
N GLY A 219 -21.61 -13.79 -9.94
CA GLY A 219 -22.43 -13.28 -8.83
C GLY A 219 -22.11 -11.81 -8.51
N ASN A 220 -22.37 -11.40 -7.28
CA ASN A 220 -22.20 -10.02 -6.83
C ASN A 220 -20.75 -9.68 -6.41
N ASN A 221 -19.78 -10.50 -6.85
CA ASN A 221 -18.34 -10.34 -6.58
C ASN A 221 -17.95 -9.97 -5.13
N PRO A 222 -18.45 -10.65 -4.07
CA PRO A 222 -17.91 -10.49 -2.73
C PRO A 222 -16.39 -10.73 -2.71
N PHE A 223 -15.65 -9.86 -2.03
CA PHE A 223 -14.19 -9.89 -2.05
C PHE A 223 -13.62 -9.75 -0.65
N LEU A 224 -12.77 -10.72 -0.24
CA LEU A 224 -12.05 -10.66 1.03
C LEU A 224 -10.63 -10.19 0.84
N SER A 225 -10.27 -9.10 1.52
CA SER A 225 -8.94 -8.52 1.52
C SER A 225 -8.17 -8.86 2.80
N GLY A 226 -6.92 -9.28 2.64
CA GLY A 226 -5.96 -9.47 3.74
C GLY A 226 -5.20 -8.20 4.14
N ILE A 227 -5.63 -7.02 3.66
CA ILE A 227 -4.99 -5.73 3.91
C ILE A 227 -4.59 -5.58 5.39
N VAL A 228 -3.34 -5.18 5.62
CA VAL A 228 -2.73 -4.83 6.94
C VAL A 228 -2.77 -5.89 8.05
N GLY A 229 -3.26 -7.11 7.81
CA GLY A 229 -3.33 -8.16 8.85
C GLY A 229 -1.95 -8.55 9.42
N ASP A 230 -0.92 -8.55 8.56
CA ASP A 230 0.44 -8.86 8.96
C ASP A 230 1.02 -7.83 9.95
N ALA A 231 0.65 -6.56 9.80
CA ALA A 231 1.08 -5.49 10.70
C ALA A 231 0.55 -5.71 12.12
N TRP A 232 -0.72 -6.11 12.25
CA TRP A 232 -1.34 -6.39 13.54
C TRP A 232 -0.80 -7.63 14.22
N SER A 233 -0.45 -8.65 13.41
CA SER A 233 -0.08 -9.97 13.91
C SER A 233 1.34 -10.09 14.50
N GLY A 234 2.16 -9.03 14.40
CA GLY A 234 3.53 -9.01 14.90
C GLY A 234 4.63 -9.09 13.85
N ASN A 235 4.29 -8.93 12.55
CA ASN A 235 5.30 -8.85 11.48
C ASN A 235 5.99 -7.48 11.42
N VAL A 236 5.29 -6.42 11.86
CA VAL A 236 5.79 -5.05 11.87
C VAL A 236 6.28 -4.71 13.28
N ASN A 237 7.52 -4.24 13.34
CA ASN A 237 8.13 -3.73 14.57
C ASN A 237 8.73 -2.36 14.29
N ILE A 238 8.16 -1.33 14.88
CA ILE A 238 8.64 0.05 14.77
C ILE A 238 9.45 0.36 16.03
N PRO A 239 10.71 0.82 15.93
CA PRO A 239 11.51 1.22 17.08
C PRO A 239 10.91 2.43 17.79
N GLU A 240 11.41 2.72 18.99
CA GLU A 240 10.92 3.86 19.78
C GLU A 240 11.28 5.16 19.06
N ILE A 241 10.36 6.11 19.02
CA ILE A 241 10.56 7.42 18.40
C ILE A 241 10.79 8.45 19.49
N ARG A 242 12.00 8.98 19.53
CA ARG A 242 12.52 9.89 20.56
C ARG A 242 12.70 11.31 20.06
N LEU A 243 12.69 11.52 18.74
CA LEU A 243 12.88 12.82 18.11
C LEU A 243 11.98 12.96 16.87
N ALA A 244 11.61 14.20 16.50
CA ALA A 244 10.82 14.47 15.30
C ALA A 244 11.45 13.91 14.01
N SER A 245 12.78 13.95 13.88
CA SER A 245 13.50 13.38 12.73
C SER A 245 13.36 11.86 12.57
N GLU A 246 12.91 11.15 13.61
CA GLU A 246 12.69 9.70 13.62
C GLU A 246 11.24 9.34 13.23
N ILE A 247 10.33 10.31 13.06
CA ILE A 247 8.95 10.08 12.61
C ILE A 247 8.90 9.34 11.27
N LYS A 248 9.89 9.54 10.40
CA LYS A 248 10.04 8.77 9.16
C LYS A 248 10.12 7.26 9.35
N LEU A 249 10.43 6.77 10.55
CA LEU A 249 10.42 5.34 10.86
C LEU A 249 8.99 4.77 10.85
N LEU A 250 7.96 5.59 11.12
CA LEU A 250 6.54 5.21 10.94
C LEU A 250 6.22 4.92 9.48
N SER A 251 6.94 5.55 8.53
CA SER A 251 6.69 5.34 7.10
C SER A 251 6.87 3.91 6.68
N TYR A 252 7.76 3.14 7.31
CA TYR A 252 8.12 1.78 6.91
C TYR A 252 8.24 1.62 5.36
N SER A 253 8.79 2.62 4.65
CA SER A 253 8.52 2.90 3.22
C SER A 253 9.15 1.92 2.21
N HIS A 254 9.96 0.95 2.67
CA HIS A 254 10.64 -0.05 1.84
C HIS A 254 11.44 0.49 0.63
N GLY A 255 11.68 1.80 0.54
CA GLY A 255 12.52 2.43 -0.50
C GLY A 255 11.85 2.71 -1.84
N LEU A 256 10.51 2.78 -1.91
CA LEU A 256 9.77 3.23 -3.10
C LEU A 256 9.49 4.73 -3.05
N ASN A 257 10.56 5.52 -3.06
CA ASN A 257 10.52 6.96 -2.90
C ASN A 257 11.52 7.66 -3.84
N ALA A 258 11.32 8.96 -4.02
CA ALA A 258 12.35 9.85 -4.54
C ALA A 258 13.17 10.38 -3.35
N ASP A 259 13.92 11.48 -3.56
CA ASP A 259 14.77 12.07 -2.53
C ASP A 259 14.57 13.58 -2.55
N SER A 260 14.04 14.12 -1.45
CA SER A 260 13.75 15.55 -1.29
C SER A 260 15.01 16.41 -1.29
N HIS A 261 16.21 15.83 -1.13
CA HIS A 261 17.47 16.55 -1.27
C HIS A 261 17.64 17.20 -2.66
N TYR A 262 17.03 16.63 -3.69
CA TYR A 262 17.04 17.16 -5.05
C TYR A 262 15.88 18.14 -5.33
N SER A 263 15.07 18.47 -4.33
CA SER A 263 13.99 19.45 -4.45
C SER A 263 14.53 20.88 -4.36
N TYR A 264 14.02 21.77 -5.22
CA TYR A 264 14.26 23.21 -5.10
C TYR A 264 13.29 23.90 -4.15
N LEU A 265 12.27 23.19 -3.62
CA LEU A 265 11.34 23.73 -2.64
C LEU A 265 11.96 23.69 -1.25
N ASN A 266 12.31 24.86 -0.73
CA ASN A 266 12.92 25.00 0.59
C ASN A 266 11.88 24.90 1.70
N THR A 267 11.81 23.77 2.39
CA THR A 267 10.97 23.67 3.60
C THR A 267 11.60 24.48 4.72
N LYS A 268 10.97 25.60 5.10
CA LYS A 268 11.59 26.51 6.07
C LYS A 268 11.65 26.00 7.51
N ASN A 269 10.98 24.89 7.93
CA ASN A 269 11.06 24.39 9.32
C ASN A 269 10.54 22.96 9.64
N ASN A 270 10.32 22.03 8.68
CA ASN A 270 9.75 20.68 8.96
C ASN A 270 8.59 20.68 9.99
N CYS A 271 7.70 21.67 9.90
CA CYS A 271 6.77 21.98 10.98
C CYS A 271 5.69 20.91 11.13
N LEU A 272 5.36 20.16 10.09
CA LEU A 272 4.38 19.07 10.16
C LEU A 272 4.95 17.91 10.98
N LEU A 273 6.19 17.52 10.71
CA LEU A 273 6.85 16.42 11.43
C LEU A 273 7.09 16.78 12.91
N GLU A 274 7.52 18.01 13.17
CA GLU A 274 7.71 18.51 14.55
C GLU A 274 6.38 18.57 15.31
N ASN A 275 5.36 19.21 14.73
CA ASN A 275 4.04 19.33 15.35
C ASN A 275 3.40 17.95 15.60
N TYR A 276 3.54 17.02 14.67
CA TYR A 276 3.06 15.66 14.86
C TYR A 276 3.78 14.95 16.01
N TYR A 277 5.10 15.07 16.10
CA TYR A 277 5.89 14.48 17.19
C TYR A 277 5.48 15.08 18.54
N GLU A 278 5.40 16.40 18.65
CA GLU A 278 5.03 17.09 19.89
C GLU A 278 3.62 16.70 20.35
N THR A 279 2.67 16.62 19.42
CA THR A 279 1.27 16.23 19.72
C THR A 279 1.16 14.78 20.21
N ASN A 280 2.03 13.88 19.73
CA ASN A 280 1.92 12.44 19.97
C ASN A 280 3.03 11.86 20.85
N GLN A 281 3.92 12.68 21.41
CA GLN A 281 5.15 12.24 22.08
C GLN A 281 4.90 11.15 23.14
N GLU A 282 3.90 11.33 24.00
CA GLU A 282 3.58 10.36 25.05
C GLU A 282 3.00 9.06 24.48
N LYS A 283 2.16 9.14 23.44
CA LYS A 283 1.56 7.96 22.79
C LYS A 283 2.60 7.16 22.00
N LEU A 284 3.59 7.83 21.40
CA LEU A 284 4.68 7.20 20.63
C LEU A 284 5.57 6.28 21.47
N LYS A 285 5.52 6.36 22.81
CA LYS A 285 6.19 5.42 23.70
C LYS A 285 5.60 4.01 23.57
N PHE A 286 4.30 3.90 23.35
CA PHE A 286 3.60 2.63 23.25
C PHE A 286 3.90 1.92 21.91
N PRO A 287 4.36 0.65 21.92
CA PRO A 287 4.62 -0.11 20.70
C PRO A 287 3.37 -0.27 19.82
N ILE A 288 2.20 -0.49 20.45
CA ILE A 288 0.90 -0.66 19.77
C ILE A 288 0.57 0.60 18.96
N PHE A 289 0.66 1.77 19.59
CA PHE A 289 0.39 3.05 18.94
C PHE A 289 1.30 3.27 17.72
N ARG A 290 2.60 2.98 17.84
CA ARG A 290 3.55 3.10 16.72
C ARG A 290 3.19 2.20 15.53
N VAL A 291 2.68 0.99 15.75
CA VAL A 291 2.26 0.12 14.63
C VAL A 291 0.98 0.66 13.99
N VAL A 292 0.02 1.15 14.77
CA VAL A 292 -1.20 1.77 14.23
C VAL A 292 -0.85 3.02 13.41
N GLU A 293 0.01 3.89 13.93
CA GLU A 293 0.45 5.09 13.21
C GLU A 293 1.24 4.75 11.94
N ALA A 294 2.03 3.67 11.94
CA ALA A 294 2.69 3.22 10.72
C ALA A 294 1.69 2.83 9.61
N ILE A 295 0.53 2.27 9.98
CA ILE A 295 -0.56 2.00 9.04
C ILE A 295 -1.29 3.28 8.64
N ARG A 296 -1.62 4.17 9.58
CA ARG A 296 -2.27 5.47 9.28
C ARG A 296 -1.42 6.33 8.34
N PHE A 297 -0.11 6.35 8.52
CA PHE A 297 0.81 7.05 7.61
C PHE A 297 0.72 6.50 6.19
N LYS A 298 0.61 5.18 6.06
CA LYS A 298 0.54 4.49 4.76
C LYS A 298 -0.87 4.38 4.20
N ILE A 299 -1.91 4.74 4.93
CA ILE A 299 -3.26 4.29 4.59
C ILE A 299 -3.73 4.85 3.25
N VAL A 300 -3.31 6.08 2.90
CA VAL A 300 -3.58 6.69 1.60
C VAL A 300 -3.02 5.80 0.48
N LEU A 301 -1.79 5.31 0.63
CA LEU A 301 -1.21 4.30 -0.26
C LEU A 301 -2.00 2.99 -0.19
N LEU A 302 -2.14 2.38 0.99
CA LEU A 302 -2.70 1.04 1.13
C LEU A 302 -4.18 0.96 0.72
N SER A 303 -4.90 2.08 0.66
CA SER A 303 -6.28 2.17 0.20
C SER A 303 -6.49 1.54 -1.20
N TYR A 304 -5.44 1.50 -2.05
CA TYR A 304 -5.53 0.85 -3.37
C TYR A 304 -5.97 -0.62 -3.30
N LEU A 305 -5.67 -1.31 -2.19
CA LEU A 305 -6.05 -2.71 -1.96
C LEU A 305 -7.57 -2.91 -1.82
N LEU A 306 -8.33 -1.82 -1.63
CA LEU A 306 -9.79 -1.80 -1.63
C LEU A 306 -10.32 -1.02 -2.84
N THR A 307 -9.75 0.16 -3.12
CA THR A 307 -10.24 1.06 -4.18
C THR A 307 -10.14 0.43 -5.57
N ILE A 308 -9.03 -0.22 -5.91
CA ILE A 308 -8.89 -0.86 -7.23
C ILE A 308 -9.86 -2.02 -7.42
N PRO A 309 -9.97 -3.04 -6.54
CA PRO A 309 -11.00 -4.07 -6.75
C PRO A 309 -12.40 -3.46 -6.82
N GLN A 310 -12.71 -2.44 -6.02
CA GLN A 310 -14.01 -1.77 -6.10
C GLN A 310 -14.26 -1.12 -7.48
N SER A 311 -13.26 -0.47 -8.09
CA SER A 311 -13.42 0.14 -9.43
C SER A 311 -13.66 -0.88 -10.55
N PHE A 312 -13.29 -2.15 -10.33
CA PHE A 312 -13.60 -3.27 -11.23
C PHE A 312 -14.93 -3.97 -10.91
N GLY A 313 -15.71 -3.48 -9.94
CA GLY A 313 -17.02 -4.02 -9.58
C GLY A 313 -16.98 -5.17 -8.58
N PHE A 314 -15.88 -5.31 -7.81
CA PHE A 314 -15.85 -6.16 -6.62
C PHE A 314 -16.40 -5.40 -5.41
N ASN A 315 -16.82 -6.15 -4.38
CA ASN A 315 -17.28 -5.61 -3.10
C ASN A 315 -16.27 -5.97 -2.01
N PRO A 316 -15.17 -5.22 -1.86
CA PRO A 316 -14.10 -5.54 -0.94
C PRO A 316 -14.50 -5.31 0.51
N TRP A 317 -14.13 -6.26 1.36
CA TRP A 317 -14.25 -6.19 2.81
C TRP A 317 -13.03 -6.84 3.46
N SER A 318 -12.66 -6.37 4.66
CA SER A 318 -11.55 -6.94 5.42
C SER A 318 -11.85 -6.96 6.92
N PRO A 319 -11.68 -8.11 7.59
CA PRO A 319 -11.81 -8.18 9.04
C PRO A 319 -10.67 -7.42 9.76
N PHE A 320 -9.54 -7.21 9.09
CA PHE A 320 -8.36 -6.55 9.65
C PHE A 320 -8.50 -5.02 9.75
N LEU A 321 -9.61 -4.46 9.26
CA LEU A 321 -9.96 -3.05 9.44
C LEU A 321 -10.94 -2.84 10.59
N ILE A 322 -11.44 -3.91 11.23
CA ILE A 322 -12.29 -3.82 12.42
C ILE A 322 -11.40 -3.49 13.62
N PRO A 323 -11.64 -2.37 14.35
CA PRO A 323 -10.78 -1.93 15.44
C PRO A 323 -10.55 -3.02 16.49
N GLU A 324 -11.61 -3.72 16.91
CA GLU A 324 -11.56 -4.74 17.95
C GLU A 324 -10.66 -5.92 17.54
N ILE A 325 -10.69 -6.32 16.27
CA ILE A 325 -9.84 -7.40 15.74
C ILE A 325 -8.38 -6.92 15.66
N ALA A 326 -8.15 -5.77 15.03
CA ALA A 326 -6.80 -5.24 14.85
C ALA A 326 -6.09 -4.97 16.18
N LEU A 327 -6.79 -4.32 17.11
CA LEU A 327 -6.25 -3.96 18.43
C LEU A 327 -6.07 -5.19 19.32
N SER A 328 -6.97 -6.17 19.29
CA SER A 328 -6.80 -7.42 20.04
C SER A 328 -5.61 -8.26 19.54
N MET A 329 -5.37 -8.30 18.23
CA MET A 329 -4.15 -8.90 17.66
C MET A 329 -2.88 -8.18 18.15
N LEU A 330 -2.91 -6.84 18.19
CA LEU A 330 -1.77 -6.04 18.63
C LEU A 330 -1.46 -6.17 20.12
N THR A 331 -2.47 -6.43 20.95
CA THR A 331 -2.37 -6.60 22.41
C THR A 331 -2.13 -8.04 22.85
N LEU A 332 -1.88 -8.99 21.93
CA LEU A 332 -1.42 -10.32 22.31
C LEU A 332 -0.08 -10.27 23.10
N PRO A 333 0.17 -11.23 24.00
CA PRO A 333 1.45 -11.32 24.72
C PRO A 333 2.65 -11.26 23.79
N LEU A 334 3.69 -10.52 24.18
CA LEU A 334 4.83 -10.24 23.31
C LEU A 334 5.54 -11.51 22.83
N ASP A 335 5.72 -12.49 23.72
CA ASP A 335 6.33 -13.79 23.43
C ASP A 335 5.53 -14.60 22.41
N ARG A 336 4.22 -14.37 22.30
CA ARG A 336 3.34 -15.01 21.33
C ARG A 336 3.29 -14.26 19.99
N LYS A 337 3.25 -12.92 20.06
CA LYS A 337 3.22 -12.04 18.89
C LYS A 337 4.56 -12.02 18.15
N GLN A 338 5.68 -12.03 18.87
CA GLN A 338 7.01 -12.03 18.27
C GLN A 338 7.20 -13.26 17.37
N ASN A 339 7.70 -13.03 16.15
CA ASN A 339 7.82 -14.07 15.11
C ASN A 339 6.49 -14.74 14.73
N ARG A 340 5.35 -14.19 15.15
CA ARG A 340 4.00 -14.70 14.85
C ARG A 340 3.80 -16.16 15.30
N ILE A 341 4.33 -16.52 16.46
CA ILE A 341 4.25 -17.91 16.99
C ILE A 341 2.79 -18.35 17.12
N TRP A 342 1.92 -17.45 17.59
CA TRP A 342 0.48 -17.72 17.71
C TRP A 342 -0.17 -18.15 16.38
N GLN A 343 0.16 -17.48 15.27
CA GLN A 343 -0.33 -17.88 13.93
C GLN A 343 0.31 -19.19 13.45
N GLN A 344 1.61 -19.38 13.69
CA GLN A 344 2.31 -20.61 13.30
C GLN A 344 1.70 -21.84 13.96
N ASP A 345 1.49 -21.80 15.28
CA ASP A 345 0.89 -22.90 16.04
C ASP A 345 -0.55 -23.17 15.57
N PHE A 346 -1.31 -22.11 15.33
CA PHE A 346 -2.66 -22.20 14.80
C PHE A 346 -2.69 -22.87 13.41
N PHE A 347 -1.84 -22.47 12.47
CA PHE A 347 -1.78 -23.10 11.15
C PHE A 347 -1.29 -24.53 11.21
N ARG A 348 -0.34 -24.86 12.09
CA ARG A 348 0.12 -26.24 12.27
C ARG A 348 -1.02 -27.15 12.73
N LYS A 349 -1.85 -26.68 13.67
CA LYS A 349 -3.06 -27.38 14.14
C LYS A 349 -4.06 -27.64 13.00
N HIS A 350 -4.13 -26.75 12.01
CA HIS A 350 -5.04 -26.86 10.86
C HIS A 350 -4.38 -27.44 9.59
N GLY A 351 -3.15 -27.95 9.68
CA GLY A 351 -2.45 -28.50 8.51
C GLY A 351 -2.04 -27.48 7.45
N LEU A 352 -2.03 -26.18 7.79
CA LEU A 352 -1.70 -25.06 6.90
C LEU A 352 -0.30 -24.48 7.14
N ASP A 353 0.57 -25.18 7.87
CA ASP A 353 2.00 -24.85 8.03
C ASP A 353 2.77 -25.26 6.76
N ILE A 354 2.59 -24.50 5.68
CA ILE A 354 3.22 -24.75 4.37
C ILE A 354 4.75 -24.65 4.46
N GLU A 355 5.26 -23.80 5.36
CA GLU A 355 6.69 -23.63 5.62
C GLU A 355 7.35 -24.95 6.03
N SER A 356 6.69 -25.75 6.87
CA SER A 356 7.18 -27.06 7.31
C SER A 356 7.27 -28.11 6.20
N MET A 357 6.54 -27.93 5.10
CA MET A 357 6.42 -28.91 4.01
C MET A 357 7.63 -28.93 3.05
N LYS A 358 8.56 -27.97 3.17
CA LYS A 358 9.80 -27.88 2.38
C LYS A 358 9.60 -27.98 0.85
N ILE A 359 8.50 -27.42 0.35
CA ILE A 359 8.18 -27.40 -1.08
C ILE A 359 9.16 -26.48 -1.81
N ARG A 360 9.72 -26.96 -2.93
CA ARG A 360 10.63 -26.16 -3.76
C ARG A 360 9.87 -24.99 -4.39
N LYS A 361 10.40 -23.78 -4.24
CA LYS A 361 9.84 -22.54 -4.76
C LYS A 361 10.90 -21.45 -4.91
N SER A 362 10.57 -20.41 -5.66
CA SER A 362 11.42 -19.24 -5.90
C SER A 362 10.99 -18.05 -5.04
N TYR A 363 11.97 -17.40 -4.41
CA TYR A 363 11.80 -16.16 -3.65
C TYR A 363 12.30 -14.93 -4.43
N GLN A 364 12.62 -15.10 -5.71
CA GLN A 364 13.03 -13.98 -6.54
C GLN A 364 11.84 -13.04 -6.75
N ASN A 365 12.07 -11.75 -6.56
CA ASN A 365 11.12 -10.70 -6.90
C ASN A 365 11.76 -9.84 -7.98
N ASN A 366 11.34 -10.05 -9.23
CA ASN A 366 11.83 -9.29 -10.37
C ASN A 366 10.70 -8.95 -11.36
N LEU A 367 9.44 -8.97 -10.90
CA LEU A 367 8.28 -8.66 -11.72
C LEU A 367 8.37 -7.26 -12.35
N ASN A 368 8.77 -6.24 -11.58
CA ASN A 368 8.98 -4.87 -12.09
C ASN A 368 10.03 -4.83 -13.21
N PHE A 369 11.07 -5.65 -13.10
CA PHE A 369 12.10 -5.75 -14.11
C PHE A 369 11.60 -6.47 -15.37
N GLN A 370 10.77 -7.51 -15.21
CA GLN A 370 10.11 -8.18 -16.33
C GLN A 370 9.14 -7.22 -17.05
N ALA A 371 8.34 -6.48 -16.30
CA ALA A 371 7.41 -5.51 -16.84
C ALA A 371 8.12 -4.38 -17.59
N TRP A 372 9.21 -3.85 -17.03
CA TRP A 372 10.04 -2.86 -17.71
C TRP A 372 10.64 -3.39 -19.02
N LYS A 373 11.11 -4.65 -19.05
CA LYS A 373 11.63 -5.26 -20.28
C LYS A 373 10.57 -5.40 -21.38
N ARG A 374 9.32 -5.66 -21.00
CA ARG A 374 8.20 -5.88 -21.91
C ARG A 374 7.58 -4.57 -22.38
N ILE A 375 7.31 -3.68 -21.43
CA ILE A 375 6.77 -2.34 -21.61
C ILE A 375 7.76 -1.33 -21.01
N PRO A 376 8.71 -0.83 -21.83
CA PRO A 376 9.69 0.16 -21.39
C PRO A 376 9.03 1.45 -20.91
N LEU A 377 9.63 2.05 -19.88
CA LEU A 377 9.18 3.34 -19.36
C LEU A 377 9.53 4.47 -20.32
N GLN A 378 8.61 5.41 -20.50
CA GLN A 378 8.91 6.68 -21.14
C GLN A 378 9.77 7.53 -20.20
N PRO A 379 10.79 8.26 -20.71
CA PRO A 379 11.54 9.20 -19.89
C PRO A 379 10.64 10.23 -19.20
N LEU A 380 11.03 10.67 -18.01
CA LEU A 380 10.46 11.84 -17.37
C LEU A 380 10.72 13.09 -18.23
N ASN A 381 9.75 13.98 -18.31
CA ASN A 381 9.83 15.27 -18.96
C ASN A 381 10.63 16.24 -18.08
N THR A 382 11.92 16.31 -18.36
CA THR A 382 12.86 17.17 -17.62
C THR A 382 12.46 18.64 -17.68
N ASN A 383 11.88 19.11 -18.79
CA ASN A 383 11.49 20.52 -18.93
C ASN A 383 10.35 20.91 -17.98
N LEU A 384 9.40 19.99 -17.72
CA LEU A 384 8.32 20.24 -16.77
C LEU A 384 8.81 20.20 -15.32
N LEU A 385 9.67 19.23 -15.00
CA LEU A 385 10.10 18.96 -13.62
C LEU A 385 11.28 19.84 -13.16
N ALA A 386 12.11 20.36 -14.06
CA ALA A 386 13.34 21.08 -13.71
C ALA A 386 13.12 22.39 -12.92
N ASN A 387 11.90 22.92 -12.88
CA ASN A 387 11.57 24.06 -12.03
C ASN A 387 11.47 23.69 -10.54
N TYR A 388 11.28 22.41 -10.23
CA TYR A 388 11.02 21.92 -8.87
C TYR A 388 12.05 20.88 -8.41
N ILE A 389 12.68 20.17 -9.34
CA ILE A 389 13.63 19.08 -9.08
C ILE A 389 14.92 19.32 -9.84
N ASP A 390 16.05 18.95 -9.22
CA ASP A 390 17.37 19.06 -9.80
C ASP A 390 17.49 18.34 -11.15
N LEU A 391 17.94 19.09 -12.17
CA LEU A 391 18.03 18.59 -13.53
C LEU A 391 18.97 17.37 -13.65
N SER A 392 20.10 17.37 -12.91
CA SER A 392 21.05 16.26 -12.97
C SER A 392 20.46 14.97 -12.40
N TYR A 393 19.59 15.09 -11.39
CA TYR A 393 18.87 13.96 -10.84
C TYR A 393 17.85 13.37 -11.83
N LEU A 394 17.09 14.23 -12.51
CA LEU A 394 16.15 13.82 -13.55
C LEU A 394 16.85 13.13 -14.73
N GLU A 395 17.97 13.70 -15.19
CA GLU A 395 18.79 13.12 -16.25
C GLU A 395 19.37 11.76 -15.84
N TRP A 396 19.85 11.63 -14.59
CA TRP A 396 20.32 10.36 -14.06
C TRP A 396 19.22 9.28 -14.05
N ILE A 397 18.01 9.61 -13.58
CA ILE A 397 16.86 8.69 -13.59
C ILE A 397 16.59 8.21 -15.03
N ASN A 398 16.46 9.14 -15.96
CA ASN A 398 16.17 8.84 -17.36
C ASN A 398 17.28 7.98 -18.00
N GLN A 399 18.54 8.30 -17.75
CA GLN A 399 19.68 7.52 -18.27
C GLN A 399 19.71 6.08 -17.71
N GLU A 400 19.46 5.90 -16.40
CA GLU A 400 19.43 4.57 -15.76
C GLU A 400 18.30 3.68 -16.29
N LEU A 401 17.16 4.28 -16.66
CA LEU A 401 15.96 3.56 -17.10
C LEU A 401 15.85 3.39 -18.62
N THR A 402 16.51 4.22 -19.42
CA THR A 402 16.37 4.19 -20.90
C THR A 402 17.65 3.78 -21.64
N GLN A 403 18.81 4.36 -21.31
CA GLN A 403 20.04 4.19 -22.10
C GLN A 403 20.79 2.89 -21.80
N LYS A 404 20.68 2.38 -20.57
CA LYS A 404 21.38 1.14 -20.17
C LYS A 404 20.72 -0.15 -20.65
N THR A 405 19.62 -0.07 -21.40
CA THR A 405 18.87 -1.22 -21.93
C THR A 405 19.72 -2.11 -22.83
N LEU A 406 20.51 -1.58 -23.77
CA LEU A 406 21.30 -2.41 -24.70
C LEU A 406 22.50 -3.12 -24.03
N ILE A 407 23.27 -2.38 -23.25
CA ILE A 407 24.50 -2.88 -22.60
C ILE A 407 24.16 -3.81 -21.43
N ARG A 408 23.12 -3.51 -20.63
CA ARG A 408 22.64 -4.44 -19.59
C ARG A 408 22.00 -5.69 -20.18
N LYS A 409 21.36 -5.67 -21.37
CA LYS A 409 20.80 -6.88 -22.00
C LYS A 409 21.88 -7.96 -22.20
N GLN A 410 23.02 -7.56 -22.74
CA GLN A 410 24.18 -8.44 -22.93
C GLN A 410 24.86 -8.83 -21.60
N LEU A 411 25.02 -7.89 -20.67
CA LEU A 411 25.61 -8.17 -19.35
C LEU A 411 24.74 -9.06 -18.47
N LEU A 412 23.41 -8.99 -18.57
CA LEU A 412 22.48 -9.82 -17.80
C LEU A 412 22.36 -11.23 -18.37
N GLU A 413 22.44 -11.41 -19.69
CA GLU A 413 22.59 -12.73 -20.31
C GLU A 413 23.88 -13.43 -19.86
N LEU A 414 24.96 -12.66 -19.67
CA LEU A 414 26.24 -13.15 -19.12
C LEU A 414 26.21 -13.39 -17.59
N GLN A 415 25.28 -12.76 -16.85
CA GLN A 415 25.11 -12.96 -15.40
C GLN A 415 24.43 -14.28 -15.03
N CYS A 416 23.94 -15.04 -16.01
CA CYS A 416 23.53 -16.44 -15.83
C CYS A 416 24.72 -17.41 -15.73
N LEU A 417 25.97 -16.93 -15.89
CA LEU A 417 27.18 -17.76 -15.76
C LEU A 417 27.77 -17.68 -14.33
N PRO A 418 28.03 -18.80 -13.65
CA PRO A 418 28.03 -18.82 -12.18
C PRO A 418 29.31 -18.32 -11.50
N LYS A 419 30.35 -17.85 -12.20
CA LYS A 419 31.71 -17.93 -11.64
C LYS A 419 32.64 -16.71 -11.58
N ILE A 420 32.40 -15.55 -12.20
CA ILE A 420 33.40 -14.46 -12.09
C ILE A 420 32.76 -13.07 -12.06
N GLY A 421 33.07 -12.28 -11.01
CA GLY A 421 32.86 -10.81 -10.94
C GLY A 421 31.41 -10.29 -10.92
N GLY A 422 30.42 -11.12 -11.29
CA GLY A 422 29.04 -10.72 -11.50
C GLY A 422 28.28 -10.34 -10.22
N LEU A 423 28.67 -10.81 -9.04
CA LEU A 423 27.90 -10.59 -7.80
C LEU A 423 27.96 -9.13 -7.31
N LEU A 424 29.15 -8.51 -7.30
CA LEU A 424 29.34 -7.12 -6.85
C LEU A 424 28.77 -6.10 -7.85
N ILE A 425 28.91 -6.38 -9.15
CA ILE A 425 28.29 -5.59 -10.22
C ILE A 425 26.77 -5.75 -10.13
N ARG A 426 26.24 -6.98 -10.00
CA ARG A 426 24.81 -7.28 -9.82
C ARG A 426 24.21 -6.55 -8.62
N LEU A 427 24.89 -6.52 -7.48
CA LEU A 427 24.41 -5.81 -6.29
C LEU A 427 24.35 -4.29 -6.52
N ARG A 428 25.45 -3.68 -6.98
CA ARG A 428 25.53 -2.21 -7.16
C ARG A 428 24.68 -1.69 -8.34
N THR A 429 24.63 -2.43 -9.45
CA THR A 429 23.84 -2.03 -10.62
C THR A 429 22.34 -2.28 -10.44
N ASN A 430 21.95 -3.30 -9.66
CA ASN A 430 20.53 -3.50 -9.34
C ASN A 430 20.04 -2.44 -8.36
N GLU A 431 20.87 -2.05 -7.39
CA GLU A 431 20.51 -1.02 -6.42
C GLU A 431 20.30 0.35 -7.09
N SER A 432 21.24 0.80 -7.94
CA SER A 432 21.08 2.07 -8.66
C SER A 432 19.86 2.08 -9.59
N HIS A 433 19.60 0.97 -10.29
CA HIS A 433 18.44 0.89 -11.19
C HIS A 433 17.13 0.86 -10.40
N TYR A 434 17.09 0.13 -9.27
CA TYR A 434 15.94 0.13 -8.38
C TYR A 434 15.66 1.52 -7.82
N ARG A 435 16.69 2.26 -7.38
CA ARG A 435 16.53 3.65 -6.91
C ARG A 435 16.01 4.57 -8.01
N ALA A 436 16.55 4.47 -9.23
CA ALA A 436 16.04 5.25 -10.35
C ALA A 436 14.58 4.89 -10.69
N TYR A 437 14.22 3.61 -10.64
CA TYR A 437 12.86 3.14 -10.85
C TYR A 437 11.90 3.65 -9.75
N ALA A 438 12.28 3.54 -8.48
CA ALA A 438 11.51 4.07 -7.35
C ALA A 438 11.27 5.58 -7.50
N ALA A 439 12.34 6.35 -7.75
CA ALA A 439 12.25 7.79 -7.97
C ALA A 439 11.38 8.14 -9.17
N TYR A 440 11.46 7.37 -10.27
CA TYR A 440 10.59 7.53 -11.42
C TYR A 440 9.11 7.35 -11.05
N LEU A 441 8.76 6.29 -10.32
CA LEU A 441 7.37 6.06 -9.91
C LEU A 441 6.85 7.18 -8.98
N THR A 442 7.71 7.74 -8.12
CA THR A 442 7.34 8.88 -7.27
C THR A 442 7.19 10.18 -8.06
N LEU A 443 8.06 10.47 -9.02
CA LEU A 443 8.01 11.72 -9.81
C LEU A 443 6.94 11.70 -10.91
N LYS A 444 6.49 10.53 -11.37
CA LYS A 444 5.53 10.43 -12.46
C LYS A 444 4.18 11.12 -12.16
N PRO A 445 3.55 10.96 -10.97
CA PRO A 445 2.36 11.73 -10.60
C PRO A 445 2.59 13.25 -10.58
N ILE A 446 3.77 13.71 -10.14
CA ILE A 446 4.13 15.15 -10.14
C ILE A 446 4.17 15.70 -11.57
N GLU A 447 4.82 14.98 -12.49
CA GLU A 447 4.85 15.34 -13.90
C GLU A 447 3.45 15.44 -14.50
N LYS A 448 2.56 14.48 -14.16
CA LYS A 448 1.19 14.47 -14.67
C LYS A 448 0.38 15.66 -14.20
N VAL A 449 0.45 16.00 -12.91
CA VAL A 449 -0.24 17.18 -12.38
C VAL A 449 0.25 18.46 -13.06
N LEU A 450 1.55 18.61 -13.28
CA LEU A 450 2.13 19.76 -14.01
C LEU A 450 1.71 19.83 -15.48
N SER A 451 1.54 18.66 -16.12
CA SER A 451 1.06 18.61 -17.50
C SER A 451 -0.39 19.07 -17.66
N GLN A 452 -1.22 18.85 -16.63
CA GLN A 452 -2.62 19.27 -16.62
C GLN A 452 -2.79 20.76 -16.34
N SER A 453 -1.90 21.38 -15.54
CA SER A 453 -1.94 22.84 -15.30
C SER A 453 -1.45 23.67 -16.49
N SER A 454 -0.80 23.05 -17.47
CA SER A 454 -0.26 23.71 -18.67
C SER A 454 -1.25 23.73 -19.84
N CYS A 455 -2.42 23.09 -19.67
CA CYS A 455 -3.55 23.06 -20.62
C CYS A 455 -4.64 24.04 -20.16
#